data_AF-K0W0F0-F1
#
_entry.id   AF-K0W0F0-F1
#
_cell.length_a   1.000
_cell.length_b   1.000
_cell.length_c   1.000
_cell.angle_alpha   90.00
_cell.angle_beta   90.00
_cell.angle_gamma   90.00
#
_symmetry.space_group_name_H-M   'P 1'
#
loop_
_entity.id
_entity.type
_entity.pdbx_description
1 polymer ?
#
loop_
_entity_poly.entity_id
_entity_poly.type
_entity_poly.pdbx_seq_one_letter_code
_entity_poly.pdbx_strand_id
1 'polypeptide(L)'
;NQPVTNISVVTTRRDGSTRSYQMELTVRDGSVEAGQNTYFYVKYRYPADEAERRRQEAAARAQAAQAGEADRVLALHEAYGPRNWRYSAQGSQALEPQAVYDNGKVTTFAFAGNQEMPAIYTENSDGSESLVPKSVDGNLVLVHAISRKFILRRGGDVLCVFNEAYDRVGTNPETNTTSPSVERVVKVPPGAAQ
;
A
#
# COMPACT_ATOMS: atom_id res chain seq x y z
N ASN A 1 -48.48 14.28 -47.58
CA ASN A 1 -47.05 14.03 -47.82
C ASN A 1 -46.29 14.42 -46.57
N GLN A 2 -45.92 13.47 -45.73
CA GLN A 2 -45.06 13.72 -44.56
C GLN A 2 -43.60 13.70 -45.04
N PRO A 3 -42.77 14.70 -44.69
CA PRO A 3 -41.37 14.71 -45.10
C PRO A 3 -40.61 13.63 -44.32
N VAL A 4 -40.20 12.56 -45.02
CA VAL A 4 -39.22 11.61 -44.51
C VAL A 4 -37.84 12.22 -44.75
N THR A 5 -37.01 12.27 -43.72
CA THR A 5 -35.63 12.72 -43.84
C THR A 5 -34.69 11.78 -43.11
N ASN A 6 -33.45 11.69 -43.58
CA ASN A 6 -32.43 10.86 -42.96
C ASN A 6 -31.46 11.76 -42.18
N ILE A 7 -31.01 11.30 -41.02
CA ILE A 7 -29.90 11.91 -40.31
C ILE A 7 -28.76 10.89 -40.18
N SER A 8 -27.54 11.36 -40.44
CA SER A 8 -26.32 10.61 -40.19
C SER A 8 -25.53 11.29 -39.08
N VAL A 9 -25.17 10.52 -38.05
CA VAL A 9 -24.35 11.00 -36.93
C VAL A 9 -23.09 10.15 -36.89
N VAL A 10 -21.91 10.77 -36.81
CA VAL A 10 -20.64 10.07 -36.67
C VAL A 10 -20.00 10.52 -35.36
N THR A 11 -19.64 9.56 -34.51
CA THR A 11 -18.99 9.81 -33.21
C THR A 11 -17.63 9.15 -33.16
N THR A 12 -16.66 9.81 -32.54
CA THR A 12 -15.33 9.25 -32.26
C THR A 12 -15.32 8.62 -30.88
N ARG A 13 -14.70 7.44 -30.76
CA ARG A 13 -14.61 6.67 -29.52
C ARG A 13 -13.27 6.90 -28.85
N ARG A 14 -13.16 6.50 -27.58
CA ARG A 14 -11.92 6.68 -26.78
C ARG A 14 -10.71 5.94 -27.36
N ASP A 15 -10.96 4.87 -28.11
CA ASP A 15 -9.94 4.10 -28.83
C ASP A 15 -9.58 4.69 -30.21
N GLY A 16 -10.14 5.85 -30.57
CA GLY A 16 -9.93 6.52 -31.86
C GLY A 16 -10.78 5.98 -33.00
N SER A 17 -11.52 4.88 -32.82
CA SER A 17 -12.41 4.36 -33.85
C SER A 17 -13.68 5.20 -34.00
N THR A 18 -14.26 5.22 -35.19
CA THR A 18 -15.51 5.94 -35.46
C THR A 18 -16.71 5.00 -35.36
N ARG A 19 -17.86 5.56 -34.98
CA ARG A 19 -19.14 4.87 -34.99
C ARG A 19 -20.16 5.76 -35.69
N SER A 20 -20.80 5.21 -36.72
CA SER A 20 -21.80 5.89 -37.53
C SER A 20 -23.21 5.41 -37.16
N TYR A 21 -24.14 6.34 -37.03
CA TYR A 21 -25.57 6.09 -36.84
C TYR A 21 -26.30 6.64 -38.04
N GLN A 22 -27.16 5.82 -38.63
CA GLN A 22 -28.12 6.25 -39.63
C GLN A 22 -29.50 6.09 -39.04
N MET A 23 -30.25 7.18 -39.01
CA MET A 23 -31.60 7.21 -38.46
C MET A 23 -32.53 7.78 -39.53
N GLU A 24 -33.66 7.11 -39.71
CA GLU A 24 -34.78 7.61 -40.49
C GLU A 24 -35.68 8.42 -39.57
N LEU A 25 -35.94 9.67 -39.93
CA LEU A 25 -36.87 10.55 -39.22
C LEU A 25 -38.20 10.52 -39.93
N THR A 26 -39.21 10.11 -39.19
CA THR A 26 -40.61 10.16 -39.60
C THR A 26 -41.37 11.12 -38.71
N VAL A 27 -42.17 11.99 -39.34
CA VAL A 27 -43.06 12.92 -38.64
C VAL A 27 -44.47 12.37 -38.74
N ARG A 28 -45.15 12.27 -37.60
CA ARG A 28 -46.55 11.83 -37.52
C ARG A 28 -47.41 12.98 -37.02
N ASP A 29 -48.59 13.12 -37.63
CA ASP A 29 -49.66 13.99 -37.14
C ASP A 29 -50.51 13.24 -36.09
N GLY A 30 -50.92 13.94 -35.02
CA GLY A 30 -51.79 13.39 -33.97
C GLY A 30 -51.30 13.67 -32.55
N SER A 31 -52.05 13.21 -31.55
CA SER A 31 -51.69 13.43 -30.14
C SER A 31 -50.46 12.62 -29.72
N VAL A 32 -49.70 13.20 -28.80
CA VAL A 32 -48.51 12.59 -28.21
C VAL A 32 -48.93 11.94 -26.88
N GLU A 33 -49.67 10.84 -26.98
CA GLU A 33 -50.16 10.07 -25.84
C GLU A 33 -49.39 8.75 -25.68
N ALA A 34 -49.35 8.21 -24.46
CA ALA A 34 -48.72 6.93 -24.17
C ALA A 34 -49.39 5.80 -24.98
N GLY A 35 -48.59 4.95 -25.62
CA GLY A 35 -49.08 3.88 -26.51
C GLY A 35 -49.13 4.25 -27.99
N GLN A 36 -48.83 5.50 -28.35
CA GLN A 36 -48.57 5.91 -29.72
C GLN A 36 -47.08 5.71 -30.07
N ASN A 37 -46.77 5.45 -31.34
CA ASN A 37 -45.38 5.28 -31.83
C ASN A 37 -44.62 6.63 -31.91
N THR A 38 -44.52 7.33 -30.78
CA THR A 38 -43.75 8.57 -30.64
C THR A 38 -42.59 8.34 -29.67
N TYR A 39 -41.35 8.54 -30.15
CA TYR A 39 -40.14 8.36 -29.36
C TYR A 39 -39.58 9.71 -28.91
N PHE A 40 -39.41 9.89 -27.59
CA PHE A 40 -38.83 11.11 -27.03
C PHE A 40 -37.31 11.02 -26.82
N TYR A 41 -36.81 9.81 -26.58
CA TYR A 41 -35.40 9.56 -26.31
C TYR A 41 -35.02 8.17 -26.82
N VAL A 42 -33.90 8.09 -27.53
CA VAL A 42 -33.32 6.84 -28.02
C VAL A 42 -32.00 6.62 -27.29
N LYS A 43 -31.90 5.50 -26.57
CA LYS A 43 -30.67 5.07 -25.91
C LYS A 43 -30.08 3.88 -26.64
N TYR A 44 -28.85 4.05 -27.11
CA TYR A 44 -28.06 2.94 -27.63
C TYR A 44 -27.33 2.24 -26.48
N ARG A 45 -27.40 0.91 -26.44
CA ARG A 45 -26.57 0.07 -25.58
C ARG A 45 -25.54 -0.65 -26.43
N TYR A 46 -24.35 -0.82 -25.88
CA TYR A 46 -23.23 -1.48 -26.56
C TYR A 46 -22.73 -2.63 -25.72
N PRO A 47 -23.36 -3.81 -25.80
CA PRO A 47 -23.03 -4.95 -24.95
C PRO A 47 -21.55 -5.36 -25.04
N ALA A 48 -20.94 -5.25 -26.23
CA ALA A 48 -19.53 -5.52 -26.43
C ALA A 48 -18.63 -4.53 -25.67
N ASP A 49 -18.91 -3.23 -25.73
CA ASP A 49 -18.16 -2.19 -25.01
C ASP A 49 -18.33 -2.34 -23.48
N GLU A 50 -19.54 -2.66 -23.02
CA GLU A 50 -19.85 -2.95 -21.61
C GLU A 50 -19.10 -4.22 -21.13
N ALA A 51 -18.97 -5.25 -21.97
CA ALA A 51 -18.20 -6.45 -21.68
C ALA A 51 -16.70 -6.17 -21.63
N GLU A 52 -16.18 -5.41 -22.59
CA GLU A 52 -14.76 -5.04 -22.65
C GLU A 52 -14.34 -4.21 -21.43
N ARG A 53 -15.14 -3.20 -21.07
CA ARG A 53 -14.90 -2.42 -19.85
C ARG A 53 -14.87 -3.30 -18.59
N ARG A 54 -15.81 -4.24 -18.46
CA ARG A 54 -15.81 -5.20 -17.33
C ARG A 54 -14.58 -6.09 -17.33
N ARG A 55 -14.11 -6.55 -18.50
CA ARG A 55 -12.87 -7.34 -18.61
C ARG A 55 -11.66 -6.54 -18.15
N GLN A 56 -11.54 -5.29 -18.59
CA GLN A 56 -10.44 -4.40 -18.19
C GLN A 56 -10.47 -4.07 -16.70
N GLU A 57 -11.65 -3.76 -16.15
CA GLU A 57 -11.81 -3.54 -14.70
C GLU A 57 -11.48 -4.80 -13.90
N ALA A 58 -11.92 -5.98 -14.35
CA ALA A 58 -11.59 -7.24 -13.71
C ALA A 58 -10.09 -7.55 -13.77
N ALA A 59 -9.43 -7.30 -14.92
CA ALA A 59 -7.99 -7.46 -15.07
C ALA A 59 -7.22 -6.48 -14.17
N ALA A 60 -7.63 -5.21 -14.10
CA ALA A 60 -7.01 -4.23 -13.22
C ALA A 60 -7.19 -4.60 -11.74
N ARG A 61 -8.37 -5.09 -11.34
CA ARG A 61 -8.62 -5.58 -9.98
C ARG A 61 -7.78 -6.82 -9.66
N ALA A 62 -7.66 -7.76 -10.60
CA ALA A 62 -6.83 -8.94 -10.43
C ALA A 62 -5.35 -8.56 -10.27
N GLN A 63 -4.86 -7.63 -11.08
CA GLN A 63 -3.49 -7.09 -10.96
C GLN A 63 -3.28 -6.38 -9.62
N ALA A 64 -4.24 -5.56 -9.17
CA ALA A 64 -4.16 -4.89 -7.87
C ALA A 64 -4.18 -5.87 -6.70
N ALA A 65 -5.01 -6.91 -6.77
CA ALA A 65 -5.04 -7.98 -5.77
C ALA A 65 -3.72 -8.76 -5.71
N GLN A 66 -3.13 -9.08 -6.88
CA GLN A 66 -1.82 -9.71 -6.96
C GLN A 66 -0.71 -8.81 -6.40
N ALA A 67 -0.77 -7.50 -6.64
CA ALA A 67 0.20 -6.55 -6.09
C ALA A 67 0.15 -6.51 -4.55
N GLY A 68 -1.06 -6.53 -3.95
CA GLY A 68 -1.23 -6.51 -2.50
C GLY A 68 -0.83 -7.81 -1.79
N GLU A 69 -0.64 -8.91 -2.50
CA GLU A 69 -0.19 -10.18 -1.91
C GLU A 69 1.25 -10.08 -1.40
N ALA A 70 2.15 -9.45 -2.17
CA ALA A 70 3.53 -9.23 -1.76
C ALA A 70 3.62 -8.39 -0.48
N ASP A 71 2.83 -7.32 -0.40
CA ASP A 71 2.75 -6.46 0.79
C ASP A 71 2.23 -7.23 2.01
N ARG A 72 1.22 -8.10 1.80
CA ARG A 72 0.67 -8.96 2.86
C ARG A 72 1.71 -9.95 3.38
N VAL A 73 2.43 -10.61 2.49
CA VAL A 73 3.49 -11.57 2.85
C VAL A 73 4.64 -10.87 3.57
N LEU A 74 5.01 -9.67 3.13
CA LEU A 74 6.02 -8.84 3.79
C LEU A 74 5.59 -8.49 5.22
N ALA A 75 4.37 -7.97 5.39
CA ALA A 75 3.81 -7.62 6.69
C ALA A 75 3.70 -8.85 7.63
N LEU A 76 3.31 -10.01 7.09
CA LEU A 76 3.26 -11.25 7.86
C LEU A 76 4.66 -11.65 8.37
N HIS A 77 5.69 -11.50 7.54
CA HIS A 77 7.06 -11.78 7.95
C HIS A 77 7.54 -10.81 9.04
N GLU A 78 7.24 -9.52 8.92
CA GLU A 78 7.55 -8.54 9.96
C GLU A 78 6.87 -8.87 11.29
N ALA A 79 5.60 -9.32 11.23
CA ALA A 79 4.82 -9.66 12.41
C ALA A 79 5.24 -11.00 13.06
N TYR A 80 5.56 -12.04 12.29
CA TYR A 80 5.74 -13.41 12.80
C TYR A 80 7.09 -14.07 12.47
N GLY A 81 8.03 -13.34 11.89
CA GLY A 81 9.37 -13.84 11.59
C GLY A 81 10.18 -14.20 12.85
N PRO A 82 11.37 -14.80 12.68
CA PRO A 82 12.28 -15.10 13.78
C PRO A 82 12.58 -13.85 14.63
N ARG A 83 12.69 -14.02 15.95
CA ARG A 83 12.93 -12.93 16.89
C ARG A 83 14.06 -13.22 17.86
N ASN A 84 14.90 -12.20 18.09
CA ASN A 84 15.85 -12.15 19.19
C ASN A 84 15.22 -11.44 20.39
N TRP A 85 15.18 -12.12 21.53
CA TRP A 85 14.62 -11.61 22.79
C TRP A 85 15.69 -11.34 23.85
N ARG A 86 16.98 -11.50 23.50
CA ARG A 86 18.10 -11.43 24.45
C ARG A 86 18.48 -9.98 24.72
N TYR A 87 17.61 -9.30 25.46
CA TYR A 87 17.78 -7.92 25.87
C TYR A 87 17.87 -7.80 27.39
N SER A 88 18.76 -6.94 27.87
CA SER A 88 18.88 -6.57 29.28
C SER A 88 18.72 -5.06 29.44
N ALA A 89 18.36 -4.60 30.63
CA ALA A 89 18.12 -3.19 30.90
C ALA A 89 18.81 -2.74 32.20
N GLN A 90 19.33 -1.51 32.21
CA GLN A 90 19.98 -0.89 33.36
C GLN A 90 19.67 0.60 33.42
N GLY A 91 19.13 1.08 34.55
CA GLY A 91 18.80 2.49 34.76
C GLY A 91 17.42 2.69 35.38
N SER A 92 16.73 3.76 34.98
CA SER A 92 15.42 4.14 35.54
C SER A 92 14.31 3.16 35.12
N GLN A 93 13.72 2.46 36.10
CA GLN A 93 12.56 1.57 35.88
C GLN A 93 11.34 2.31 35.31
N ALA A 94 11.25 3.63 35.50
CA ALA A 94 10.14 4.42 34.98
C ALA A 94 10.10 4.48 33.44
N LEU A 95 11.21 4.12 32.77
CA LEU A 95 11.34 4.02 31.31
C LEU A 95 11.40 2.58 30.82
N GLU A 96 11.29 1.60 31.72
CA GLU A 96 11.47 0.19 31.36
C GLU A 96 10.30 -0.28 30.49
N PRO A 97 10.58 -0.78 29.27
CA PRO A 97 9.56 -1.41 28.43
C PRO A 97 9.16 -2.77 29.01
N GLN A 98 7.93 -3.21 28.76
CA GLN A 98 7.45 -4.53 29.14
C GLN A 98 8.20 -5.65 28.40
N ALA A 99 8.59 -5.40 27.16
CA ALA A 99 9.38 -6.33 26.36
C ALA A 99 10.21 -5.58 25.31
N VAL A 100 11.39 -6.13 25.01
CA VAL A 100 12.21 -5.70 23.88
C VAL A 100 12.61 -6.92 23.08
N TYR A 101 12.46 -6.83 21.77
CA TYR A 101 12.90 -7.87 20.85
C TYR A 101 13.20 -7.27 19.48
N ASP A 102 13.98 -7.98 18.68
CA ASP A 102 14.24 -7.59 17.30
C ASP A 102 14.01 -8.76 16.34
N ASN A 103 13.80 -8.45 15.06
CA ASN A 103 13.70 -9.43 13.97
C ASN A 103 14.92 -9.38 13.02
N GLY A 104 16.05 -8.85 13.49
CA GLY A 104 17.26 -8.62 12.69
C GLY A 104 17.21 -7.40 11.76
N LYS A 105 16.09 -6.67 11.71
CA LYS A 105 15.94 -5.42 10.93
C LYS A 105 15.36 -4.28 11.75
N VAL A 106 14.36 -4.57 12.57
CA VAL A 106 13.65 -3.62 13.42
C VAL A 106 13.73 -4.10 14.86
N THR A 107 14.04 -3.19 15.79
CA THR A 107 13.94 -3.44 17.23
C THR A 107 12.60 -2.90 17.73
N THR A 108 11.81 -3.75 18.38
CA THR A 108 10.50 -3.41 18.95
C THR A 108 10.59 -3.24 20.45
N PHE A 109 10.11 -2.11 20.95
CA PHE A 109 9.93 -1.83 22.37
C PHE A 109 8.42 -1.81 22.68
N ALA A 110 7.97 -2.70 23.56
CA ALA A 110 6.58 -2.73 24.00
C ALA A 110 6.41 -1.93 25.29
N PHE A 111 5.65 -0.84 25.24
CA PHE A 111 5.32 -0.03 26.42
C PHE A 111 3.85 -0.25 26.76
N ALA A 112 3.52 -0.67 27.99
CA ALA A 112 2.14 -0.94 28.36
C ALA A 112 1.47 0.25 29.06
N GLY A 113 0.15 0.34 28.94
CA GLY A 113 -0.66 1.33 29.65
C GLY A 113 -0.39 2.77 29.21
N ASN A 114 -0.39 3.69 30.18
CA ASN A 114 -0.21 5.12 29.95
C ASN A 114 1.24 5.58 30.19
N GLN A 115 2.22 4.70 29.98
CA GLN A 115 3.63 5.07 30.12
C GLN A 115 4.00 6.06 29.01
N GLU A 116 4.50 7.23 29.40
CA GLU A 116 4.96 8.22 28.44
C GLU A 116 6.14 7.68 27.62
N MET A 117 6.04 7.82 26.30
CA MET A 117 6.98 7.22 25.36
C MET A 117 8.30 8.00 25.33
N PRO A 118 9.44 7.38 25.67
CA PRO A 118 10.72 8.08 25.74
C PRO A 118 11.29 8.43 24.35
N ALA A 119 12.27 9.34 24.36
CA ALA A 119 13.19 9.47 23.24
C ALA A 119 14.14 8.27 23.24
N ILE A 120 14.36 7.65 22.08
CA ILE A 120 15.20 6.46 21.91
C ILE A 120 16.39 6.86 21.06
N TYR A 121 17.58 6.55 21.56
CA TYR A 121 18.86 6.81 20.92
C TYR A 121 19.64 5.51 20.78
N THR A 122 20.59 5.48 19.85
CA THR A 122 21.64 4.46 19.76
C THR A 122 22.99 5.05 20.10
N GLU A 123 23.87 4.23 20.64
CA GLU A 123 25.28 4.58 20.84
C GLU A 123 26.09 4.27 19.57
N ASN A 124 26.80 5.27 19.07
CA ASN A 124 27.73 5.13 17.96
C ASN A 124 29.07 4.54 18.42
N SER A 125 29.93 4.17 17.46
CA SER A 125 31.25 3.59 17.77
C SER A 125 32.19 4.54 18.54
N ASP A 126 31.94 5.85 18.49
CA ASP A 126 32.69 6.87 19.22
C ASP A 126 32.08 7.20 20.60
N GLY A 127 31.02 6.48 21.01
CA GLY A 127 30.29 6.72 22.25
C GLY A 127 29.28 7.86 22.20
N SER A 128 29.12 8.53 21.05
CA SER A 128 28.09 9.56 20.88
C SER A 128 26.69 8.95 20.73
N GLU A 129 25.66 9.69 21.18
CA GLU A 129 24.27 9.28 21.01
C GLU A 129 23.70 9.81 19.69
N SER A 130 22.92 8.98 19.00
CA SER A 130 22.21 9.37 17.78
C SER A 130 20.74 8.99 17.86
N LEU A 131 19.88 9.92 17.44
CA LEU A 131 18.44 9.68 17.38
C LEU A 131 18.15 8.68 16.25
N VAL A 132 17.30 7.71 16.54
CA VAL A 132 16.89 6.69 15.56
C VAL A 132 15.49 6.93 15.03
N PRO A 133 15.25 6.74 13.72
CA PRO A 133 13.91 6.72 13.17
C PRO A 133 13.06 5.65 13.84
N LYS A 134 11.84 6.02 14.22
CA LYS A 134 10.90 5.12 14.88
C LYS A 134 9.48 5.32 14.37
N SER A 135 8.73 4.23 14.30
CA SER A 135 7.29 4.21 14.06
C SER A 135 6.57 3.71 15.31
N VAL A 136 5.31 4.08 15.48
CA VAL A 136 4.49 3.67 16.62
C VAL A 136 3.27 2.93 16.10
N ASP A 137 3.02 1.75 16.63
CA ASP A 137 1.84 0.95 16.35
C ASP A 137 1.21 0.49 17.67
N GLY A 138 0.10 1.13 18.04
CA GLY A 138 -0.54 0.92 19.34
C GLY A 138 0.43 1.17 20.50
N ASN A 139 0.80 0.09 21.19
CA ASN A 139 1.69 0.08 22.35
C ASN A 139 3.14 -0.34 22.00
N LEU A 140 3.45 -0.50 20.71
CA LEU A 140 4.74 -0.91 20.19
C LEU A 140 5.46 0.27 19.56
N VAL A 141 6.74 0.42 19.87
CA VAL A 141 7.66 1.36 19.22
C VAL A 141 8.62 0.57 18.38
N LEU A 142 8.49 0.71 17.06
CA LEU A 142 9.30 0.05 16.06
C LEU A 142 10.46 0.97 15.69
N VAL A 143 11.65 0.63 16.17
CA VAL A 143 12.89 1.34 15.87
C VAL A 143 13.53 0.70 14.64
N HIS A 144 13.73 1.50 13.59
CA HIS A 144 14.29 1.05 12.30
C HIS A 144 15.82 0.94 12.34
N ALA A 145 16.33 0.26 13.37
CA ALA A 145 17.73 0.00 13.58
C ALA A 145 17.92 -1.21 14.51
N ILE A 146 19.05 -1.89 14.35
CA ILE A 146 19.58 -2.87 15.30
C ILE A 146 20.86 -2.27 15.89
N SER A 147 20.99 -2.27 17.22
CA SER A 147 22.15 -1.74 17.94
C SER A 147 22.53 -2.62 19.12
N ARG A 148 23.81 -2.56 19.53
CA ARG A 148 24.30 -3.17 20.78
C ARG A 148 23.66 -2.54 22.00
N LYS A 149 23.36 -1.24 21.93
CA LYS A 149 22.85 -0.43 23.03
C LYS A 149 21.87 0.61 22.52
N PHE A 150 20.73 0.67 23.19
CA PHE A 150 19.76 1.74 23.07
C PHE A 150 19.72 2.53 24.37
N ILE A 151 19.51 3.83 24.26
CA ILE A 151 19.45 4.75 25.38
C ILE A 151 18.10 5.44 25.33
N LEU A 152 17.28 5.20 26.34
CA LEU A 152 15.95 5.76 26.51
C LEU A 152 16.04 6.94 27.47
N ARG A 153 15.51 8.09 27.06
CA ARG A 153 15.58 9.34 27.83
C ARG A 153 14.20 9.98 27.96
N ARG A 154 13.90 10.47 29.17
CA ARG A 154 12.74 11.33 29.45
C ARG A 154 13.05 12.24 30.62
N GLY A 155 13.14 13.55 30.38
CA GLY A 155 13.58 14.50 31.42
C GLY A 155 14.94 14.10 31.98
N GLY A 156 15.02 13.89 33.31
CA GLY A 156 16.24 13.40 33.97
C GLY A 156 16.38 11.87 34.02
N ASP A 157 15.33 11.12 33.65
CA ASP A 157 15.38 9.66 33.64
C ASP A 157 16.18 9.15 32.43
N VAL A 158 17.03 8.15 32.69
CA VAL A 158 17.81 7.45 31.66
C VAL A 158 17.74 5.95 31.88
N LEU A 159 17.50 5.19 30.82
CA LEU A 159 17.57 3.73 30.81
C LEU A 159 18.42 3.26 29.62
N CYS A 160 19.40 2.42 29.88
CA CYS A 160 20.16 1.72 28.84
C CYS A 160 19.56 0.33 28.62
N VAL A 161 19.34 -0.02 27.37
CA VAL A 161 18.87 -1.35 26.94
C VAL A 161 19.95 -1.97 26.07
N PHE A 162 20.44 -3.15 26.45
CA PHE A 162 21.55 -3.84 25.80
C PHE A 162 21.05 -5.05 25.02
N ASN A 163 21.53 -5.20 23.78
CA ASN A 163 21.29 -6.39 22.97
C ASN A 163 22.42 -7.40 23.20
N GLU A 164 22.14 -8.42 24.02
CA GLU A 164 23.09 -9.46 24.44
C GLU A 164 23.37 -10.51 23.34
N ALA A 165 22.64 -10.44 22.24
CA ALA A 165 22.82 -11.28 21.06
C ALA A 165 23.00 -10.45 19.79
N TYR A 166 23.57 -9.24 19.93
CA TYR A 166 23.79 -8.36 18.80
C TYR A 166 24.64 -9.01 17.71
N ASP A 167 24.05 -9.19 16.54
CA ASP A 167 24.73 -9.58 15.32
C ASP A 167 24.85 -8.36 14.39
N ARG A 168 26.10 -7.96 14.11
CA ARG A 168 26.41 -6.83 13.22
C ARG A 168 26.10 -7.14 11.76
N VAL A 169 26.24 -8.39 11.34
CA VAL A 169 26.03 -8.82 9.96
C VAL A 169 24.54 -9.00 9.72
N GLY A 170 23.85 -9.59 10.69
CA GLY A 170 22.44 -9.89 10.64
C GLY A 170 22.12 -10.92 9.55
N THR A 171 20.83 -11.06 9.22
CA THR A 171 20.37 -11.94 8.15
C THR A 171 20.03 -11.13 6.91
N ASN A 172 20.66 -11.46 5.78
CA ASN A 172 20.30 -10.93 4.47
C ASN A 172 19.65 -12.05 3.65
N PRO A 173 18.34 -11.97 3.35
CA PRO A 173 17.66 -12.98 2.54
C PRO A 173 18.00 -12.91 1.04
N GLU A 174 18.82 -11.96 0.59
CA GLU A 174 19.16 -11.71 -0.82
C GLU A 174 17.97 -11.34 -1.72
N THR A 175 16.82 -11.01 -1.12
CA THR A 175 15.60 -10.64 -1.84
C THR A 175 15.44 -9.13 -2.06
N ASN A 176 16.42 -8.32 -1.64
CA ASN A 176 16.30 -6.85 -1.57
C ASN A 176 15.11 -6.36 -0.71
N THR A 177 14.59 -7.21 0.18
CA THR A 177 13.59 -6.86 1.20
C THR A 177 14.00 -7.41 2.58
N THR A 178 13.17 -7.17 3.59
CA THR A 178 13.33 -7.76 4.93
C THR A 178 12.80 -9.20 5.01
N SER A 179 12.09 -9.69 3.98
CA SER A 179 11.47 -11.01 3.96
C SER A 179 12.14 -11.95 2.94
N PRO A 180 12.41 -13.22 3.31
CA PRO A 180 12.87 -14.24 2.35
C PRO A 180 11.80 -14.65 1.33
N SER A 181 10.54 -14.23 1.53
CA SER A 181 9.42 -14.60 0.67
C SER A 181 8.99 -13.51 -0.30
N VAL A 182 9.62 -12.32 -0.24
CA VAL A 182 9.25 -11.17 -1.08
C VAL A 182 10.51 -10.58 -1.70
N GLU A 183 10.55 -10.49 -3.03
CA GLU A 183 11.69 -9.92 -3.76
C GLU A 183 11.34 -8.55 -4.36
N ARG A 184 12.25 -7.57 -4.17
CA ARG A 184 12.14 -6.27 -4.84
C ARG A 184 12.84 -6.30 -6.19
N VAL A 185 12.05 -6.30 -7.26
CA VAL A 185 12.54 -6.27 -8.65
C VAL A 185 12.32 -4.89 -9.27
N VAL A 186 13.37 -4.32 -9.87
CA VAL A 186 13.27 -3.08 -10.65
C VAL A 186 12.56 -3.39 -11.98
N LYS A 187 11.39 -2.81 -12.19
CA LYS A 187 10.72 -2.87 -13.49
C LYS A 187 11.40 -1.88 -14.42
N VAL A 188 12.23 -2.37 -15.34
CA VAL A 188 12.69 -1.55 -16.47
C VAL A 188 11.52 -1.39 -17.44
N PRO A 189 11.07 -0.15 -17.74
CA PRO A 189 10.01 0.05 -18.72
C PRO A 189 10.49 -0.41 -20.11
N PRO A 190 9.64 -1.06 -20.91
CA PRO A 190 10.00 -1.46 -22.27
C PRO A 190 10.29 -0.19 -23.10
N GLY A 191 11.57 0.05 -23.41
CA GLY A 191 12.01 1.19 -24.22
C GLY A 191 13.33 1.86 -23.81
N ALA A 192 13.90 1.52 -22.64
CA ALA A 192 15.15 2.12 -22.15
C ALA A 192 16.41 1.28 -22.45
N ALA A 193 16.44 0.63 -23.62
CA ALA A 193 17.66 0.04 -24.18
C ALA A 193 17.86 0.59 -25.59
N GLN A 194 18.70 1.63 -25.69
CA GLN A 194 19.47 1.99 -26.87
C GLN A 194 20.91 2.18 -26.42
#